data_AF-A0AAQ4S2C9-F1
#
_entry.id   AF-A0AAQ4S2C9-F1
#
_cell.length_a   1.000
_cell.length_b   1.000
_cell.length_c   1.000
_cell.angle_alpha   90.00
_cell.angle_beta   90.00
_cell.angle_gamma   90.00
#
_symmetry.space_group_name_H-M   'P 1'
#
loop_
_entity.id
_entity.type
_entity.pdbx_description
1 polymer ?
#
loop_
_entity_poly.entity_id
_entity_poly.type
_entity_poly.pdbx_seq_one_letter_code
_entity_poly.pdbx_strand_id
1 'polypeptide(L)'
;FIFDGLDECRFPLDFHNNEILTNVTESASVDVLLTNLITGKLLPSARLWITTRPAAANQIPPECVGMVTEVRGFTDPQKEEYFRKRFTDEEQASRIMCHIPVFCWITATVLEEELK
;
A
#
# COMPACT_ATOMS: atom_id res chain seq x y z
N PHE A 1 5.15 -4.48 -11.77
CA PHE A 1 4.27 -5.24 -10.86
C PHE A 1 3.89 -4.36 -9.70
N ILE A 2 2.70 -4.58 -9.14
CA ILE A 2 2.24 -3.95 -7.90
C ILE A 2 1.95 -5.09 -6.93
N PHE A 3 2.65 -5.12 -5.80
CA PHE A 3 2.38 -6.04 -4.70
C PHE A 3 1.71 -5.25 -3.58
N ASP A 4 0.45 -5.59 -3.32
CA ASP A 4 -0.35 -4.91 -2.33
C ASP A 4 -0.35 -5.71 -1.02
N GLY A 5 0.00 -5.08 0.09
CA GLY A 5 -0.04 -5.69 1.43
C GLY A 5 1.08 -6.70 1.71
N LEU A 6 2.35 -6.31 1.56
CA LEU A 6 3.49 -7.18 1.91
C LEU A 6 3.41 -7.72 3.36
N ASP A 7 2.86 -6.93 4.28
CA ASP A 7 2.70 -7.32 5.68
C ASP A 7 1.69 -8.45 5.91
N GLU A 8 0.88 -8.78 4.91
CA GLU A 8 -0.01 -9.95 4.90
C GLU A 8 0.63 -11.17 4.24
N CYS A 9 1.81 -10.99 3.62
CA CYS A 9 2.58 -12.07 3.03
C CYS A 9 3.01 -13.06 4.12
N ARG A 10 2.64 -14.32 3.94
CA ARG A 10 2.98 -15.41 4.87
C ARG A 10 4.23 -16.20 4.45
N PHE A 11 4.80 -15.86 3.30
CA PHE A 11 6.03 -16.47 2.82
C PHE A 11 7.23 -15.88 3.57
N PRO A 12 8.29 -16.67 3.83
CA PRO A 12 9.44 -16.22 4.60
C PRO A 12 10.26 -15.14 3.89
N LEU A 13 10.15 -15.03 2.56
CA LEU A 13 10.92 -14.11 1.72
C LEU A 13 12.42 -14.26 1.98
N ASP A 14 12.93 -15.49 1.88
CA ASP A 14 14.33 -15.75 2.16
C ASP A 14 15.24 -15.26 1.03
N PHE A 15 15.68 -14.01 1.13
CA PHE A 15 16.56 -13.37 0.15
C PHE A 15 17.97 -13.97 0.06
N HIS A 16 18.36 -14.82 1.01
CA HIS A 16 19.73 -15.36 1.11
C HIS A 16 19.82 -16.81 0.64
N ASN A 17 18.81 -17.63 0.97
CA ASN A 17 18.85 -19.06 0.71
C ASN A 17 17.99 -19.49 -0.48
N ASN A 18 17.08 -18.64 -0.98
CA ASN A 18 16.28 -18.99 -2.14
C ASN A 18 17.12 -19.18 -3.41
N GLU A 19 16.71 -20.16 -4.21
CA GLU A 19 17.34 -20.44 -5.50
C GLU A 19 17.29 -19.23 -6.42
N ILE A 20 18.38 -18.98 -7.16
CA ILE A 20 18.43 -17.89 -8.13
C ILE A 20 17.68 -18.33 -9.39
N LEU A 21 16.64 -17.59 -9.73
CA LEU A 21 15.80 -17.84 -10.89
C LEU A 21 15.98 -16.71 -11.91
N THR A 22 16.59 -17.03 -13.05
CA THR A 22 16.76 -16.09 -14.18
C THR A 22 15.88 -16.43 -15.37
N ASN A 23 15.45 -17.69 -15.48
CA ASN A 23 14.64 -18.17 -16.59
C ASN A 23 13.15 -18.09 -16.24
N VAL A 24 12.38 -17.38 -17.06
CA VAL A 24 10.94 -17.17 -16.86
C VAL A 24 10.08 -18.40 -17.13
N THR A 25 10.62 -19.42 -17.81
CA THR A 25 9.87 -20.64 -18.12
C THR A 25 10.00 -21.71 -17.03
N GLU A 26 10.92 -21.53 -16.09
CA GLU A 26 11.15 -22.48 -15.01
C GLU A 26 10.07 -22.38 -13.94
N SER A 27 9.59 -23.53 -13.48
CA SER A 27 8.61 -23.60 -12.39
C SER A 27 9.34 -23.42 -11.06
N ALA A 28 8.85 -22.51 -10.23
CA ALA A 28 9.39 -22.24 -8.91
C ALA A 28 8.27 -21.99 -7.89
N SER A 29 8.59 -22.06 -6.60
CA SER A 29 7.65 -21.67 -5.55
C SER A 29 7.38 -20.16 -5.61
N VAL A 30 6.24 -19.74 -5.05
CA VAL A 30 5.89 -18.31 -4.99
C VAL A 30 6.93 -17.51 -4.20
N ASP A 31 7.48 -18.08 -3.14
CA ASP A 31 8.53 -17.42 -2.33
C ASP A 31 9.81 -17.16 -3.15
N VAL A 32 10.26 -18.16 -3.92
CA VAL A 32 11.40 -18.03 -4.83
C VAL A 32 11.10 -17.01 -5.93
N LEU A 33 9.89 -17.02 -6.51
CA LEU A 33 9.49 -16.03 -7.52
C LEU A 33 9.51 -14.60 -6.97
N LEU A 34 8.93 -14.38 -5.79
CA LEU A 34 8.85 -13.05 -5.16
C LEU A 34 10.24 -12.51 -4.84
N THR A 35 11.08 -13.32 -4.18
CA THR A 35 12.44 -12.91 -3.84
C THR A 35 13.29 -12.60 -5.08
N ASN A 36 13.18 -13.39 -6.16
CA ASN A 36 13.90 -13.13 -7.40
C ASN A 36 13.38 -11.92 -8.19
N LEU A 37 12.08 -11.64 -8.14
CA LEU A 37 11.50 -10.43 -8.73
C LEU A 37 11.94 -9.17 -7.94
N ILE A 38 11.91 -9.24 -6.61
CA ILE A 38 12.30 -8.12 -5.74
C ILE A 38 13.81 -7.81 -5.85
N THR A 39 14.64 -8.85 -5.92
CA THR A 39 16.10 -8.71 -6.11
C THR A 39 16.50 -8.40 -7.56
N GLY A 40 15.55 -8.36 -8.50
CA GLY A 40 15.78 -8.09 -9.91
C GLY A 40 16.55 -9.20 -10.66
N LYS A 41 16.65 -10.40 -10.09
CA LYS A 41 17.24 -11.58 -10.76
C LYS A 41 16.32 -12.13 -11.85
N LEU A 42 15.01 -12.09 -11.57
CA LEU A 42 13.96 -12.39 -12.53
C LEU A 42 13.40 -11.07 -13.05
N LEU A 43 13.39 -10.89 -14.38
CA LEU A 43 12.91 -9.68 -15.05
C LEU A 43 13.60 -8.39 -14.56
N PRO A 44 14.92 -8.23 -14.77
CA PRO A 44 15.72 -7.11 -14.23
C PRO A 44 15.23 -5.72 -14.65
N SER A 45 14.53 -5.61 -15.78
CA SER A 45 13.98 -4.34 -16.29
C SER A 45 12.59 -4.01 -15.72
N ALA A 46 11.97 -4.93 -14.98
CA ALA A 46 10.65 -4.71 -14.40
C ALA A 46 10.72 -3.73 -13.23
N ARG A 47 9.70 -2.88 -13.12
CA ARG A 47 9.52 -2.00 -11.95
C ARG A 47 8.53 -2.64 -10.99
N LEU A 48 8.87 -2.65 -9.71
CA LEU A 48 8.01 -3.15 -8.65
C LEU A 48 7.61 -2.00 -7.73
N TRP A 49 6.31 -1.91 -7.45
CA TRP A 49 5.77 -1.09 -6.36
C TRP A 49 5.20 -2.03 -5.30
N ILE A 50 5.58 -1.81 -4.05
CA ILE A 50 5.15 -2.62 -2.92
C ILE A 50 4.46 -1.69 -1.93
N THR A 51 3.22 -2.00 -1.54
CA THR A 51 2.55 -1.34 -0.42
C THR A 51 2.69 -2.23 0.82
N THR A 52 2.91 -1.60 1.97
CA THR A 52 3.03 -2.32 3.23
C THR A 52 2.83 -1.40 4.42
N ARG A 53 2.43 -1.97 5.55
CA ARG A 53 2.54 -1.28 6.84
C ARG A 53 4.02 -1.00 7.17
N PRO A 54 4.33 0.16 7.80
CA PRO A 54 5.72 0.54 8.10
C PRO A 54 6.53 -0.53 8.86
N ALA A 55 5.88 -1.28 9.75
CA ALA A 55 6.51 -2.33 10.56
C ALA A 55 7.02 -3.54 9.75
N ALA A 56 6.57 -3.73 8.51
CA ALA A 56 6.99 -4.81 7.64
C ALA A 56 7.90 -4.35 6.48
N ALA A 57 8.12 -3.03 6.33
CA ALA A 57 8.96 -2.49 5.25
C ALA A 57 10.42 -2.97 5.35
N ASN A 58 10.89 -3.27 6.57
CA ASN A 58 12.23 -3.79 6.83
C ASN A 58 12.42 -5.27 6.42
N GLN A 59 11.36 -5.96 5.99
CA GLN A 59 11.49 -7.29 5.39
C GLN A 59 12.19 -7.22 4.03
N ILE A 60 12.12 -6.09 3.33
CA ILE A 60 12.79 -5.89 2.05
C ILE A 60 14.23 -5.41 2.30
N PRO A 61 15.25 -6.08 1.71
CA PRO A 61 16.64 -5.63 1.82
C PRO A 61 16.81 -4.20 1.27
N PRO A 62 17.50 -3.29 1.99
CA PRO A 62 17.66 -1.89 1.56
C PRO A 62 18.26 -1.73 0.16
N GLU A 63 19.14 -2.64 -0.26
CA GLU A 63 19.76 -2.67 -1.58
C GLU A 63 18.76 -2.91 -2.72
N CYS A 64 17.59 -3.50 -2.43
CA CYS A 64 16.51 -3.71 -3.39
C CYS A 64 15.57 -2.48 -3.48
N VAL A 65 15.74 -1.48 -2.61
CA VAL A 65 14.83 -0.34 -2.48
C VAL A 65 15.39 0.88 -3.20
N GLY A 66 14.78 1.23 -4.34
CA GLY A 66 15.14 2.45 -5.09
C GLY A 66 14.48 3.73 -4.56
N MET A 67 13.27 3.63 -4.00
CA MET A 67 12.50 4.78 -3.49
C MET A 67 11.51 4.32 -2.42
N VAL A 68 11.30 5.17 -1.41
CA VAL A 68 10.29 4.97 -0.36
C VAL A 68 9.37 6.18 -0.36
N THR A 69 8.06 5.93 -0.38
CA THR A 69 7.03 6.96 -0.23
C THR A 69 6.18 6.63 0.98
N GLU A 70 6.15 7.53 1.96
CA GLU A 70 5.22 7.43 3.09
C GLU A 70 3.86 7.99 2.67
N VAL A 71 2.83 7.14 2.63
CA VAL A 71 1.46 7.57 2.37
C VAL A 71 0.85 8.03 3.69
N ARG A 72 0.64 9.35 3.80
CA ARG A 72 -0.04 9.99 4.93
C ARG A 72 -1.51 10.20 4.59
N GLY A 73 -2.34 10.36 5.63
CA GLY A 73 -3.77 10.66 5.47
C GLY A 73 -4.04 12.01 4.78
N PHE A 74 -5.30 12.41 4.74
CA PHE A 74 -5.71 13.68 4.18
C PHE A 74 -5.10 14.87 4.91
N THR A 75 -4.64 15.86 4.15
CA THR A 75 -4.45 17.23 4.63
C THR A 75 -5.80 17.90 4.90
N ASP A 76 -5.84 18.99 5.66
CA ASP A 76 -7.09 19.72 5.90
C ASP A 76 -7.80 20.13 4.60
N PRO A 77 -7.12 20.69 3.57
CA PRO A 77 -7.78 21.01 2.31
C PRO A 77 -8.35 19.79 1.58
N GLN A 78 -7.63 18.66 1.57
CA GLN A 78 -8.12 17.42 0.95
C GLN A 78 -9.34 16.85 1.70
N LYS A 79 -9.34 16.96 3.03
CA LYS A 79 -10.44 16.54 3.89
C LYS A 79 -11.68 17.39 3.62
N GLU A 80 -11.54 18.72 3.60
CA GLU A 80 -12.63 19.63 3.26
C GLU A 80 -13.19 19.34 1.86
N GLU A 81 -12.31 19.14 0.87
CA GLU A 81 -12.72 18.77 -0.49
C GLU A 81 -13.48 17.44 -0.53
N TYR A 82 -13.02 16.43 0.22
CA TYR A 82 -13.67 15.12 0.31
C TYR A 82 -15.11 15.24 0.83
N PHE A 83 -15.33 16.03 1.88
CA PHE A 83 -16.66 16.22 2.47
C PHE A 83 -17.55 17.12 1.61
N ARG A 84 -17.02 18.20 1.04
CA ARG A 84 -17.76 19.11 0.14
C ARG A 84 -18.31 18.38 -1.09
N LYS A 85 -17.62 17.34 -1.57
CA LYS A 85 -18.11 16.50 -2.68
C LYS A 85 -19.29 15.59 -2.28
N ARG A 86 -19.49 15.32 -0.99
CA ARG A 86 -20.53 14.43 -0.47
C ARG A 86 -21.70 15.16 0.15
N PHE A 87 -21.45 16.32 0.77
CA PHE A 87 -22.45 17.13 1.45
C PHE A 87 -22.42 18.54 0.88
N THR A 88 -23.60 19.13 0.67
CA THR A 88 -23.77 20.52 0.23
C THR A 88 -23.59 21.53 1.37
N ASP A 89 -23.71 21.08 2.62
CA ASP A 89 -23.62 21.92 3.82
C ASP A 89 -22.18 21.97 4.38
N GLU A 90 -21.58 23.16 4.36
CA GLU A 90 -20.20 23.41 4.81
C GLU A 90 -20.03 23.24 6.33
N GLU A 91 -21.09 23.41 7.13
CA GLU A 91 -20.97 23.34 8.59
C GLU A 91 -20.70 21.90 9.07
N GLN A 92 -21.25 20.91 8.38
CA GLN A 92 -21.10 19.48 8.70
C GLN A 92 -19.69 18.95 8.39
N ALA A 93 -19.06 19.47 7.34
CA ALA A 93 -17.69 19.10 6.95
C ALA A 93 -16.64 19.54 7.99
N SER A 94 -16.89 20.66 8.69
CA SER A 94 -15.95 21.25 9.65
C SER A 94 -15.80 20.44 10.95
N ARG A 95 -16.79 19.61 11.30
CA ARG A 95 -16.85 18.90 12.59
C ARG A 95 -16.00 17.62 12.63
N ILE A 96 -15.42 17.21 11.50
CA ILE A 96 -14.77 15.91 11.37
C ILE A 96 -13.27 16.07 11.60
N MET A 97 -12.82 15.57 12.75
CA MET A 97 -11.44 15.71 13.24
C MET A 97 -10.44 14.70 12.67
N CYS A 98 -10.89 13.74 11.86
CA CYS A 98 -10.00 12.67 11.39
C CYS A 98 -9.31 13.03 10.06
N HIS A 99 -8.02 12.73 9.99
CA HIS A 99 -7.22 12.83 8.75
C HIS A 99 -7.07 11.49 8.04
N ILE A 100 -7.46 10.39 8.70
CA ILE A 100 -7.31 9.05 8.14
C ILE A 100 -8.50 8.82 7.18
N PRO A 101 -8.24 8.55 5.88
CA PRO A 101 -9.28 8.46 4.86
C PRO A 101 -10.40 7.48 5.19
N VAL A 102 -10.08 6.32 5.78
CA VAL A 102 -11.10 5.32 6.14
C VAL A 102 -12.06 5.84 7.22
N PHE A 103 -11.57 6.61 8.20
CA PHE A 103 -12.46 7.22 9.20
C PHE A 103 -13.30 8.34 8.59
N CYS A 104 -12.72 9.16 7.68
CA CYS A 104 -13.50 10.16 6.95
C CYS A 104 -14.64 9.52 6.17
N TRP A 105 -14.39 8.37 5.54
CA TRP A 105 -15.40 7.61 4.83
C TRP A 105 -16.48 7.05 5.76
N ILE A 106 -16.11 6.37 6.85
CA ILE A 106 -17.07 5.86 7.83
C ILE A 106 -17.97 6.99 8.35
N THR A 107 -17.38 8.11 8.78
CA THR A 107 -18.15 9.26 9.29
C THR A 107 -19.07 9.83 8.23
N ALA A 108 -18.61 9.99 6.99
CA ALA A 108 -19.47 10.45 5.91
C ALA A 108 -20.67 9.51 5.68
N THR A 109 -20.43 8.20 5.62
CA THR A 109 -21.50 7.22 5.40
C THR A 109 -22.55 7.25 6.51
N VAL A 110 -22.14 7.30 7.77
CA VAL A 110 -23.07 7.39 8.91
C VAL A 110 -23.87 8.69 8.88
N LEU A 111 -23.23 9.83 8.63
CA LEU A 111 -23.93 11.13 8.55
C LEU A 111 -24.94 11.15 7.40
N GLU A 112 -24.64 10.53 6.27
CA GLU A 112 -25.57 10.42 5.14
C GLU A 112 -26.81 9.57 5.47
N GLU A 113 -26.69 8.58 6.36
CA GLU A 113 -27.82 7.77 6.82
C GLU A 113 -28.70 8.51 7.83
N GLU A 114 -28.11 9.24 8.78
CA GLU A 114 -28.86 10.00 9.80
C GLU A 114 -29.59 11.23 9.26
N LEU A 115 -29.12 11.78 8.13
CA LEU A 115 -29.70 12.96 7.48
C LEU A 115 -30.77 12.62 6.42
N LYS A 116 -31.07 11.33 6.22
CA LYS A 116 -32.21 10.86 5.41
C LYS A 116 -33.47 10.73 6.25
#